data_AF-A0A9E3F5U9-F1
#
_entry.id   AF-A0A9E3F5U9-F1
#
_cell.length_a   1.000
_cell.length_b   1.000
_cell.length_c   1.000
_cell.angle_alpha   90.00
_cell.angle_beta   90.00
_cell.angle_gamma   90.00
#
_symmetry.space_group_name_H-M   'P 1'
#
loop_
_entity.id
_entity.type
_entity.pdbx_description
1 polymer ?
#
loop_
_entity_poly.entity_id
_entity_poly.type
_entity_poly.pdbx_seq_one_letter_code
_entity_poly.pdbx_strand_id
1 'polypeptide(L)'
;DAIADYLSRDVDSYCVNGANAGKIERGEMGWEWDGVLDHDAAALRRRLGGRWLSADFRMGDLLTFTLATVHASLDNHSDRIRLSSDSRYQRASEPADERWIGENPIGHSRAAKRGRVC
;
A
#
# COMPACT_ATOMS: atom_id res chain seq x y z
N ASP A 1 -14.78 6.05 10.91
CA ASP A 1 -14.28 4.76 10.41
C ASP A 1 -12.80 4.67 10.72
N ALA A 2 -12.31 3.61 11.38
CA ALA A 2 -11.03 3.63 12.13
C ALA A 2 -9.76 3.79 11.26
N ILE A 3 -9.89 3.60 9.95
CA ILE A 3 -8.79 3.68 8.97
C ILE A 3 -9.10 4.62 7.79
N ALA A 4 -10.09 5.51 7.91
CA ALA A 4 -10.51 6.40 6.81
C ALA A 4 -9.36 7.27 6.28
N ASP A 5 -8.54 7.82 7.18
CA ASP A 5 -7.40 8.67 6.82
C ASP A 5 -6.32 7.88 6.05
N TYR A 6 -6.14 6.61 6.39
CA TYR A 6 -5.25 5.71 5.66
C TYR A 6 -5.77 5.45 4.24
N LEU A 7 -7.06 5.12 4.12
CA LEU A 7 -7.68 4.78 2.83
C LEU A 7 -7.74 5.95 1.84
N SER A 8 -7.64 7.19 2.32
CA SER A 8 -7.66 8.39 1.49
C SER A 8 -6.27 8.94 1.14
N ARG A 9 -5.20 8.33 1.67
CA ARG A 9 -3.83 8.76 1.39
C ARG A 9 -3.28 8.07 0.16
N ASP A 10 -2.66 8.87 -0.70
CA ASP A 10 -1.85 8.42 -1.82
C ASP A 10 -0.38 8.59 -1.45
N VAL A 11 0.36 7.49 -1.44
CA VAL A 11 1.78 7.43 -1.11
C VAL A 11 2.67 8.26 -2.06
N ASP A 12 2.23 8.49 -3.30
CA ASP A 12 2.97 9.35 -4.24
C ASP A 12 2.56 10.82 -4.15
N SER A 13 1.63 11.19 -3.28
CA SER A 13 1.30 12.58 -3.02
C SER A 13 2.21 13.18 -1.96
N TYR A 14 2.64 14.44 -2.16
CA TYR A 14 3.48 15.15 -1.19
C TYR A 14 3.06 16.62 -1.05
N CYS A 15 3.43 17.23 0.08
CA CYS A 15 3.13 18.63 0.36
C CYS A 15 4.20 19.54 -0.26
N VAL A 16 3.82 20.40 -1.21
CA VAL A 16 4.78 21.29 -1.92
C VAL A 16 5.35 22.38 -1.02
N ASN A 17 4.62 22.75 0.04
CA ASN A 17 5.07 23.64 1.11
C ASN A 17 5.63 22.86 2.33
N GLY A 18 5.79 21.55 2.21
CA GLY A 18 6.36 20.69 3.24
C GLY A 18 7.89 20.73 3.27
N ALA A 19 8.47 20.34 4.41
CA ALA A 19 9.92 20.38 4.62
C ALA A 19 10.73 19.49 3.66
N ASN A 20 10.11 18.45 3.08
CA ASN A 20 10.78 17.52 2.16
C ASN A 20 10.46 17.76 0.67
N ALA A 21 9.65 18.76 0.31
CA ALA A 21 9.23 19.00 -1.07
C ALA A 21 10.40 19.00 -2.06
N GLY A 22 11.44 19.79 -1.77
CA GLY A 22 12.62 19.88 -2.62
C GLY A 22 13.40 18.55 -2.75
N LYS A 23 13.41 17.72 -1.70
CA LYS A 23 14.08 16.41 -1.76
C LYS A 23 13.31 15.44 -2.67
N ILE A 24 11.98 15.44 -2.58
CA ILE A 24 11.11 14.61 -3.42
C ILE A 24 11.21 15.06 -4.88
N GLU A 25 11.15 16.37 -5.11
CA GLU A 25 11.27 16.95 -6.45
C GLU A 25 12.60 16.66 -7.09
N ARG A 26 13.70 16.61 -6.33
CA ARG A 26 15.04 16.22 -6.84
C ARG A 26 15.25 14.69 -6.91
N GLY A 27 14.34 13.89 -6.36
CA GLY A 27 14.46 12.43 -6.31
C GLY A 27 15.42 11.93 -5.22
N GLU A 28 15.81 12.78 -4.27
CA GLU A 28 16.63 12.42 -3.10
C GLU A 28 15.80 11.65 -2.05
N MET A 29 14.48 11.76 -2.11
CA MET A 29 13.52 11.05 -1.27
C MET A 29 12.38 10.52 -2.14
N GLY A 30 12.12 9.22 -2.08
CA GLY A 30 11.01 8.63 -2.82
C GLY A 30 9.65 8.89 -2.17
N TRP A 31 9.59 8.90 -0.84
CA TRP A 31 8.34 8.88 -0.09
C TRP A 31 8.52 9.49 1.29
N GLU A 32 7.53 10.25 1.77
CA GLU A 32 7.46 10.65 3.18
C GLU A 32 6.83 9.55 4.04
N TRP A 33 6.05 8.67 3.41
CA TRP A 33 5.34 7.56 4.01
C TRP A 33 5.34 6.36 3.06
N ASP A 34 5.63 5.18 3.58
CA ASP A 34 5.82 3.94 2.82
C ASP A 34 4.52 3.16 2.53
N GLY A 35 3.37 3.68 2.95
CA GLY A 35 2.07 3.03 2.78
C GLY A 35 1.72 2.02 3.86
N VAL A 36 2.59 1.82 4.86
CA VAL A 36 2.32 0.90 5.97
C VAL A 36 1.42 1.58 7.00
N LEU A 37 0.37 0.86 7.43
CA LEU A 37 -0.56 1.36 8.44
C LEU A 37 0.06 1.38 9.84
N ASP A 38 0.81 0.33 10.19
CA ASP A 38 1.58 0.19 11.43
C ASP A 38 2.58 -0.95 11.28
N HIS A 39 3.74 -0.86 11.92
CA HIS A 39 4.75 -1.94 11.92
C HIS A 39 4.58 -2.91 13.09
N ASP A 40 3.69 -2.62 14.05
CA ASP A 40 3.32 -3.53 15.13
C ASP A 40 1.87 -4.02 14.91
N ALA A 41 1.73 -5.17 14.26
CA ALA A 41 0.44 -5.80 14.01
C ALA A 41 -0.30 -6.17 15.32
N ALA A 42 0.41 -6.43 16.41
CA ALA A 42 -0.23 -6.75 17.69
C ALA A 42 -0.81 -5.50 18.35
N ALA A 43 -0.07 -4.38 18.34
CA ALA A 43 -0.57 -3.08 18.80
C ALA A 43 -1.72 -2.57 17.93
N LEU A 44 -1.58 -2.69 16.60
CA LEU A 44 -2.61 -2.29 15.66
C LEU A 44 -3.93 -3.03 15.92
N ARG A 45 -3.89 -4.35 16.14
CA ARG A 45 -5.07 -5.13 16.51
C ARG A 45 -5.73 -4.61 17.79
N ARG A 46 -4.95 -4.32 18.83
CA ARG A 46 -5.47 -3.77 20.09
C ARG A 46 -6.16 -2.43 19.88
N ARG A 47 -5.59 -1.56 19.03
CA ARG A 47 -6.15 -0.24 18.68
C ARG A 47 -7.44 -0.34 17.86
N LEU A 48 -7.51 -1.27 16.90
CA LEU A 48 -8.66 -1.43 16.01
C LEU A 48 -9.77 -2.33 16.57
N GLY A 49 -9.52 -3.08 17.64
CA GLY A 49 -10.53 -3.91 18.32
C GLY A 49 -10.92 -5.21 17.59
N GLY A 50 -10.10 -5.67 16.63
CA GLY A 50 -10.38 -6.84 15.80
C GLY A 50 -9.66 -8.13 16.20
N ARG A 51 -9.70 -9.13 15.32
CA ARG A 51 -8.89 -10.35 15.41
C ARG A 51 -8.15 -10.62 14.11
N TRP A 52 -6.92 -11.10 14.22
CA TRP A 52 -6.19 -11.63 13.07
C TRP A 52 -6.77 -12.99 12.70
N LEU A 53 -6.97 -13.20 11.40
CA LEU A 53 -7.41 -14.47 10.82
C LEU A 53 -6.27 -15.02 9.98
N SER A 54 -6.03 -16.32 10.11
CA SER A 54 -5.05 -17.05 9.30
C SER A 54 -5.60 -18.42 8.92
N ALA A 55 -5.01 -19.01 7.89
CA ALA A 55 -5.29 -20.36 7.42
C ALA A 55 -4.03 -20.95 6.79
N ASP A 56 -3.94 -22.27 6.75
CA ASP A 56 -2.85 -22.99 6.08
C ASP A 56 -3.12 -23.11 4.58
N PHE A 57 -2.68 -22.11 3.83
CA PHE A 57 -2.79 -22.09 2.37
C PHE A 57 -1.83 -23.08 1.72
N ARG A 58 -2.31 -23.77 0.68
CA ARG A 58 -1.53 -24.61 -0.21
C ARG A 58 -1.30 -23.91 -1.56
N MET A 59 -0.34 -24.42 -2.32
CA MET A 59 -0.12 -23.95 -3.69
C MET A 59 -1.40 -24.11 -4.52
N GLY A 60 -1.85 -23.01 -5.13
CA GLY A 60 -3.08 -22.96 -5.90
C GLY A 60 -4.29 -22.41 -5.13
N ASP A 61 -4.20 -22.26 -3.80
CA ASP A 61 -5.28 -21.62 -3.04
C ASP A 61 -5.34 -20.11 -3.35
N LEU A 62 -6.56 -19.57 -3.29
CA LEU A 62 -6.86 -18.17 -3.58
C LEU A 62 -7.43 -17.48 -2.34
N LEU A 63 -6.91 -16.29 -2.03
CA LEU A 63 -7.46 -15.38 -1.03
C LEU A 63 -7.96 -14.12 -1.73
N THR A 64 -9.24 -13.79 -1.56
CA THR A 64 -9.85 -12.55 -2.06
C THR A 64 -10.29 -11.68 -0.89
N PHE A 65 -9.95 -10.40 -0.91
CA PHE A 65 -10.37 -9.43 0.10
C PHE A 65 -10.52 -8.03 -0.53
N THR A 66 -11.22 -7.15 0.18
CA THR A 66 -11.46 -5.77 -0.29
C THR A 66 -10.29 -4.85 0.06
N LEU A 67 -10.19 -3.70 -0.61
CA LEU A 67 -9.17 -2.67 -0.34
C LEU A 67 -9.16 -2.17 1.13
N ALA A 68 -10.28 -2.28 1.83
CA ALA A 68 -10.40 -1.89 3.24
C ALA A 68 -9.99 -2.99 4.24
N THR A 69 -9.64 -4.18 3.75
CA THR A 69 -9.23 -5.28 4.63
C THR A 69 -7.79 -5.06 5.09
N VAL A 70 -7.62 -4.77 6.37
CA VAL A 70 -6.30 -4.70 7.00
C VAL A 70 -5.67 -6.10 6.98
N HIS A 71 -4.48 -6.21 6.41
CA HIS A 71 -3.75 -7.46 6.25
C HIS A 71 -2.27 -7.27 6.54
N ALA A 72 -1.58 -8.35 6.91
CA ALA A 72 -0.15 -8.40 7.19
C ALA A 72 0.37 -9.82 6.94
N SER A 73 1.70 -9.97 6.91
CA SER A 73 2.37 -11.28 6.90
C SER A 73 3.21 -11.46 8.14
N LEU A 74 3.43 -12.73 8.52
CA LEU A 74 4.40 -13.09 9.55
C LEU A 74 5.80 -13.22 8.93
N ASP A 75 6.81 -13.05 9.77
CA ASP A 75 8.19 -13.38 9.43
C ASP A 75 8.32 -14.86 9.10
N ASN A 76 9.03 -15.16 8.00
CA ASN A 76 9.23 -16.53 7.56
C ASN A 76 10.44 -17.15 8.26
N HIS A 77 10.18 -17.96 9.30
CA HIS A 77 11.19 -18.70 10.05
C HIS A 77 11.46 -20.12 9.50
N SER A 78 10.99 -20.45 8.30
CA SER A 78 11.21 -21.75 7.66
C SER A 78 12.43 -21.76 6.73
N ASP A 79 12.77 -22.93 6.20
CA ASP A 79 13.79 -23.14 5.17
C ASP A 79 13.21 -23.13 3.73
N ARG A 80 12.01 -22.57 3.56
CA ARG A 80 11.28 -22.51 2.27
C ARG A 80 10.91 -21.09 1.93
N ILE A 81 10.89 -20.77 0.64
CA ILE A 81 10.38 -19.47 0.14
C ILE A 81 8.85 -19.54 0.04
N ARG A 82 8.18 -18.52 0.54
CA ARG A 82 6.76 -18.28 0.27
C ARG A 82 6.65 -17.34 -0.93
N LEU A 83 6.06 -17.82 -2.02
CA LEU A 83 5.77 -17.02 -3.21
C LEU A 83 4.26 -16.87 -3.39
N SER A 84 3.81 -15.66 -3.67
CA SER A 84 2.42 -15.34 -3.98
C SER A 84 2.37 -14.33 -5.13
N SER A 85 1.28 -14.35 -5.89
CA SER A 85 0.96 -13.30 -6.87
C SER A 85 -0.23 -12.50 -6.37
N ASP A 86 -0.10 -11.18 -6.35
CA ASP A 86 -1.21 -10.25 -6.08
C ASP A 86 -1.84 -9.82 -7.41
N SER A 87 -3.16 -9.70 -7.45
CA SER A 87 -3.88 -9.20 -8.62
C SER A 87 -5.06 -8.37 -8.14
N ARG A 88 -5.09 -7.11 -8.59
CA ARG A 88 -6.07 -6.12 -8.15
C ARG A 88 -7.07 -5.88 -9.28
N TYR A 89 -8.34 -5.85 -8.92
CA TYR A 89 -9.44 -5.66 -9.86
C TYR A 89 -10.22 -4.42 -9.47
N GLN A 90 -10.53 -3.59 -10.45
CA GLN A 90 -11.46 -2.46 -10.33
C GLN A 90 -12.57 -2.60 -11.37
N ARG A 91 -13.71 -1.93 -11.13
CA ARG A 91 -14.78 -1.88 -12.13
C ARG A 91 -14.28 -1.17 -13.39
N ALA A 92 -14.63 -1.69 -14.55
CA ALA A 92 -14.29 -1.08 -15.84
C ALA A 92 -14.93 0.31 -16.04
N SER A 93 -16.02 0.60 -15.35
CA SER A 93 -16.71 1.90 -15.38
C SER A 93 -16.05 2.97 -14.50
N GLU A 94 -15.10 2.60 -13.65
CA GLU A 94 -14.41 3.52 -12.74
C GLU A 94 -13.09 3.99 -13.36
N PRO A 95 -12.67 5.24 -13.12
CA PRO A 95 -11.40 5.73 -13.62
C PRO A 95 -10.24 4.87 -13.10
N ALA A 96 -9.36 4.46 -14.02
CA ALA A 96 -8.10 3.84 -13.68
C ALA A 96 -7.06 4.90 -13.34
N ASP A 97 -6.17 4.58 -12.42
CA ASP A 97 -5.03 5.44 -12.13
C ASP A 97 -3.97 5.27 -13.22
N GLU A 98 -3.75 6.33 -14.01
CA GLU A 98 -2.89 6.28 -15.20
C GLU A 98 -1.45 5.85 -14.90
N ARG A 99 -1.00 5.99 -13.65
CA ARG A 99 0.33 5.55 -13.21
C ARG A 99 0.56 4.05 -13.43
N TRP A 100 -0.51 3.25 -13.44
CA TRP A 100 -0.48 1.78 -13.45
C TRP A 100 -0.92 1.15 -14.77
N ILE A 101 -1.11 1.94 -15.82
CA ILE A 101 -1.68 1.49 -17.09
C ILE A 101 -0.62 1.57 -18.21
N GLY A 102 -0.56 0.53 -19.05
CA GLY A 102 0.32 0.45 -20.23
C GLY A 102 1.40 -0.63 -20.12
N GLU A 103 2.22 -0.76 -21.16
CA GLU A 103 3.32 -1.76 -21.23
C GLU A 103 4.45 -1.44 -20.24
N ASN A 104 4.75 -0.15 -20.05
CA ASN A 104 5.78 0.35 -19.15
C ASN A 104 5.18 1.43 -18.21
N PRO A 105 4.35 1.03 -17.23
CA PRO A 105 3.68 1.97 -16.33
C PRO A 105 4.70 2.76 -15.49
N ILE A 106 4.45 4.04 -15.27
CA ILE A 106 5.35 4.91 -14.47
C ILE A 106 5.36 4.53 -12.98
N GLY A 107 4.32 3.84 -12.51
CA GLY A 107 4.18 3.32 -11.15
C GLY A 107 4.50 4.36 -10.09
N HIS A 108 5.41 4.03 -9.19
CA HIS A 108 5.87 4.89 -8.10
C HIS A 108 7.12 5.72 -8.42
N SER A 109 7.44 5.90 -9.70
CA SER A 109 8.61 6.66 -10.12
C SER A 109 8.53 8.13 -9.70
N ARG A 110 9.64 8.85 -9.81
CA ARG A 110 9.68 10.31 -9.60
C ARG A 110 8.66 11.06 -10.48
N ALA A 111 8.44 10.60 -11.71
CA ALA A 111 7.49 11.21 -12.63
C ALA A 111 6.02 11.03 -12.21
N ALA A 112 5.75 10.08 -11.32
CA ALA A 112 4.42 9.81 -10.81
C ALA A 112 4.05 10.62 -9.55
N LYS A 113 5.01 11.35 -8.97
CA LYS A 113 4.79 12.12 -7.74
C LYS A 113 3.85 13.30 -7.98
N ARG A 114 2.85 13.46 -7.12
CA ARG A 114 1.81 14.49 -7.21
C ARG A 114 1.96 15.51 -6.08
N GLY A 115 2.42 16.71 -6.42
CA GLY A 115 2.49 17.82 -5.47
C GLY A 115 1.12 18.40 -5.19
N ARG A 116 0.81 18.65 -3.92
CA ARG A 116 -0.38 19.42 -3.49
C ARG A 116 -0.01 20.41 -2.39
N VAL A 117 -0.80 21.47 -2.26
CA VAL A 117 -0.72 22.35 -1.09
C VAL A 117 -1.38 21.64 0.08
N CYS A 118 -0.62 21.52 1.17
CA CYS A 118 -1.10 21.13 2.49
C CYS A 118 -0.99 22.35 3.42
#